data_AF-A0A8E0VLB2-F1
#
_entry.id   AF-A0A8E0VLB2-F1
#
_cell.length_a   1.000
_cell.length_b   1.000
_cell.length_c   1.000
_cell.angle_alpha   90.00
_cell.angle_beta   90.00
_cell.angle_gamma   90.00
#
_symmetry.space_group_name_H-M   'P 1'
#
loop_
_entity.id
_entity.type
_entity.pdbx_description
1 polymer ?
#
loop_
_entity_poly.entity_id
_entity_poly.type
_entity_poly.pdbx_seq_one_letter_code
_entity_poly.pdbx_strand_id
1 'polypeptide(L)'
;MPVEQLVSHICDLQHGYTMYGGRRPFGVSMLFMGWDERHGFQLFQSDPSGNCLGWKAACIGSNSAAAASILEQDYNPEANVDEAIKLCIKALYKTMTMSKLTSDKAELGVLQRRNGKTYVHLINQSQVDSAIRAIEAEVETQKK
;
A
#
# COMPACT_ATOMS: atom_id res chain seq x y z
N MET A 1 3.64 -14.92 -14.72
CA MET A 1 4.73 -13.94 -14.73
C MET A 1 5.04 -13.61 -13.26
N PRO A 2 6.26 -13.90 -12.77
CA PRO A 2 6.72 -13.46 -11.45
C PRO A 2 6.59 -11.94 -11.28
N VAL A 3 6.38 -11.49 -10.05
CA VAL A 3 6.11 -10.06 -9.77
C VAL A 3 7.33 -9.21 -10.11
N GLU A 4 8.53 -9.69 -9.81
CA GLU A 4 9.78 -8.94 -10.04
C GLU A 4 10.04 -8.72 -11.52
N GLN A 5 9.67 -9.67 -12.37
CA GLN A 5 9.81 -9.51 -13.82
C GLN A 5 8.90 -8.39 -14.35
N LEU A 6 7.67 -8.32 -13.85
CA LEU A 6 6.74 -7.25 -14.20
C LEU A 6 7.26 -5.89 -13.71
N VAL A 7 7.69 -5.82 -12.45
CA VAL A 7 8.22 -4.60 -11.84
C VAL A 7 9.45 -4.11 -12.59
N SER A 8 10.42 -4.99 -12.84
CA SER A 8 11.63 -4.66 -13.61
C SER A 8 11.30 -4.12 -14.98
N HIS A 9 10.37 -4.77 -15.70
CA HIS A 9 9.97 -4.31 -17.03
C HIS A 9 9.36 -2.91 -17.03
N ILE A 10 8.51 -2.60 -16.05
CA ILE A 10 7.92 -1.26 -15.89
C ILE A 10 9.00 -0.24 -15.51
N CYS A 11 9.91 -0.59 -14.60
CA CYS A 11 10.98 0.27 -14.16
C CYS A 11 12.00 0.58 -15.26
N ASP A 12 12.34 -0.38 -16.10
CA ASP A 12 13.19 -0.17 -17.28
C ASP A 12 12.54 0.80 -18.27
N LEU A 13 11.22 0.70 -18.45
CA LEU A 13 10.46 1.66 -19.26
C LEU A 13 10.48 3.06 -18.66
N GLN A 14 10.31 3.18 -17.34
CA GLN A 14 10.40 4.47 -16.64
C GLN A 14 11.81 5.08 -16.76
N HIS A 15 12.84 4.28 -16.55
CA HIS A 15 14.24 4.69 -16.65
C HIS A 15 14.63 5.10 -18.08
N GLY A 16 14.12 4.41 -19.09
CA GLY A 16 14.35 4.79 -20.49
C GLY A 16 13.95 6.25 -20.80
N TYR A 17 12.92 6.76 -20.14
CA TYR A 17 12.45 8.14 -20.29
C TYR A 17 13.25 9.17 -19.48
N THR A 18 14.08 8.74 -18.54
CA THR A 18 15.01 9.64 -17.81
C THR A 18 16.35 9.77 -18.54
N MET A 19 16.79 8.70 -19.20
CA MET A 19 18.08 8.63 -19.89
C MET A 19 18.03 9.11 -21.34
N TYR A 20 16.94 8.84 -22.07
CA TYR A 20 16.92 9.00 -23.52
C TYR A 20 15.76 9.88 -24.02
N GLY A 21 16.02 10.58 -25.13
CA GLY A 21 14.98 11.25 -25.93
C GLY A 21 14.51 12.62 -25.42
N GLY A 22 15.11 13.17 -24.36
CA GLY A 22 14.76 14.50 -23.83
C GLY A 22 13.29 14.61 -23.42
N ARG A 23 12.64 13.49 -23.11
CA ARG A 23 11.22 13.40 -22.79
C ARG A 23 11.01 13.72 -21.32
N ARG A 24 9.79 14.16 -20.98
CA ARG A 24 9.39 14.29 -19.58
C ARG A 24 9.34 12.89 -18.94
N PRO A 25 10.00 12.67 -17.79
CA PRO A 25 9.88 11.41 -17.04
C PRO A 25 8.45 11.12 -16.60
N PHE A 26 8.16 9.85 -16.32
CA PHE A 26 6.91 9.45 -15.69
C PHE A 26 6.84 10.00 -14.26
N GLY A 27 6.00 11.01 -14.04
CA GLY A 27 5.81 11.64 -12.72
C GLY A 27 4.93 10.82 -11.77
N VAL A 28 5.16 9.51 -11.68
CA VAL A 28 4.37 8.58 -10.87
C VAL A 28 5.27 7.59 -10.14
N SER A 29 4.99 7.40 -8.86
CA SER A 29 5.48 6.26 -8.07
C SER A 29 4.37 5.23 -7.97
N MET A 30 4.69 3.95 -8.08
CA MET A 30 3.70 2.87 -8.02
C MET A 30 4.00 1.92 -6.87
N LEU A 31 2.94 1.34 -6.31
CA LEU A 31 3.03 0.18 -5.43
C LEU A 31 2.52 -1.04 -6.20
N PHE A 32 3.32 -2.10 -6.21
CA PHE A 32 2.99 -3.37 -6.82
C PHE A 32 2.79 -4.39 -5.73
N MET A 33 1.61 -5.01 -5.69
CA MET A 33 1.35 -6.15 -4.83
C MET A 33 1.13 -7.39 -5.70
N GLY A 34 1.66 -8.53 -5.28
CA GLY A 34 1.54 -9.75 -6.05
C GLY A 34 1.82 -10.99 -5.23
N TRP A 35 1.54 -12.14 -5.82
CA TRP A 35 1.93 -13.43 -5.27
C TRP A 35 2.56 -14.28 -6.38
N ASP A 36 3.67 -14.93 -6.06
CA ASP A 36 4.28 -15.94 -6.92
C ASP A 36 4.67 -17.21 -6.13
N GLU A 37 5.06 -18.26 -6.86
CA GLU A 37 5.43 -19.55 -6.26
C GLU A 37 6.82 -19.54 -5.59
N ARG A 38 7.68 -18.57 -5.93
CA ARG A 38 9.08 -18.56 -5.50
C ARG A 38 9.29 -17.83 -4.19
N HIS A 39 8.64 -16.69 -4.04
CA HIS A 39 8.83 -15.76 -2.93
C HIS A 39 7.52 -15.47 -2.18
N GLY A 40 6.38 -15.94 -2.70
CA GLY A 40 5.09 -15.79 -2.03
C GLY A 40 4.52 -14.39 -2.24
N PHE A 41 3.96 -13.79 -1.18
CA PHE A 41 3.41 -12.43 -1.26
C PHE A 41 4.53 -11.40 -1.28
N GLN A 42 4.44 -10.45 -2.20
CA GLN A 42 5.45 -9.43 -2.43
C GLN A 42 4.83 -8.05 -2.58
N LEU A 43 5.54 -7.06 -2.07
CA LEU A 43 5.23 -5.65 -2.23
C LEU A 43 6.47 -4.94 -2.77
N PHE A 44 6.33 -4.26 -3.91
CA PHE A 44 7.38 -3.44 -4.49
C PHE A 44 6.91 -2.00 -4.60
N GLN A 45 7.84 -1.07 -4.45
CA GLN A 45 7.64 0.34 -4.73
C GLN A 45 8.55 0.75 -5.87
N SER A 46 8.01 1.44 -6.87
CA SER A 46 8.82 2.16 -7.87
C SER A 46 8.80 3.67 -7.66
N ASP A 47 9.85 4.33 -8.14
CA ASP A 47 9.95 5.78 -8.21
C ASP A 47 10.11 6.28 -9.67
N PRO A 48 9.93 7.59 -9.93
CA PRO A 48 10.10 8.17 -11.27
C PRO A 48 11.47 7.97 -11.91
N SER A 49 12.49 7.60 -11.14
CA SER A 49 13.85 7.35 -11.65
C SER A 49 13.97 6.00 -12.36
N GLY A 50 12.99 5.12 -12.14
CA GLY A 50 13.03 3.72 -12.54
C GLY A 50 13.68 2.81 -11.50
N ASN A 51 13.90 3.30 -10.28
CA ASN A 51 14.36 2.46 -9.18
C ASN A 51 13.16 1.71 -8.58
N CYS A 52 13.37 0.44 -8.22
CA CYS A 52 12.38 -0.37 -7.50
C CYS A 52 12.98 -1.04 -6.28
N LEU A 53 12.24 -1.02 -5.18
CA LEU A 53 12.63 -1.62 -3.91
C LEU A 53 11.52 -2.53 -3.39
N GLY A 54 11.89 -3.66 -2.79
CA GLY A 54 10.98 -4.57 -2.11
C GLY A 54 10.74 -4.13 -0.67
N TRP A 55 9.49 -4.22 -0.22
CA TRP A 55 9.06 -3.75 1.10
C TRP A 55 8.18 -4.79 1.80
N LYS A 56 8.15 -4.72 3.14
CA LYS A 56 7.17 -5.47 3.96
C LYS A 56 5.88 -4.68 4.16
N ALA A 57 6.03 -3.37 4.38
CA ALA A 57 4.97 -2.38 4.35
C ALA A 57 5.55 -1.10 3.74
N ALA A 58 4.78 -0.42 2.91
CA ALA A 58 5.21 0.80 2.24
C ALA A 58 4.05 1.78 2.10
N CYS A 59 4.37 3.05 2.04
CA CYS A 59 3.43 4.13 1.78
C CYS A 59 4.09 5.17 0.88
N ILE A 60 3.32 5.69 -0.08
CA ILE A 60 3.76 6.72 -1.02
C ILE A 60 2.79 7.89 -1.00
N GLY A 61 3.23 9.04 -1.51
CA GLY A 61 2.40 10.25 -1.60
C GLY A 61 2.52 11.17 -0.38
N SER A 62 1.48 11.95 -0.13
CA SER A 62 1.46 12.99 0.90
C SER A 62 1.58 12.40 2.30
N ASN A 63 2.40 13.03 3.15
CA ASN A 63 2.66 12.59 4.54
C ASN A 63 3.17 11.14 4.66
N SER A 64 3.79 10.58 3.62
CA SER A 64 4.32 9.22 3.65
C SER A 64 5.36 9.01 4.76
N ALA A 65 6.17 10.01 5.11
CA ALA A 65 7.13 9.89 6.21
C ALA A 65 6.44 9.59 7.57
N ALA A 66 5.33 10.29 7.87
CA ALA A 66 4.56 10.05 9.09
C ALA A 66 3.83 8.69 9.03
N ALA A 67 3.33 8.31 7.86
CA ALA A 67 2.69 7.00 7.67
C ALA A 67 3.71 5.86 7.83
N ALA A 68 4.93 6.02 7.30
CA ALA A 68 6.01 5.06 7.43
C ALA A 68 6.37 4.83 8.90
N SER A 69 6.48 5.88 9.71
CA SER A 69 6.73 5.72 11.15
C SER A 69 5.62 4.94 11.87
N ILE A 70 4.35 5.11 11.48
CA ILE A 70 3.23 4.33 12.04
C ILE A 70 3.35 2.86 11.61
N LEU A 71 3.63 2.62 10.33
CA LEU A 71 3.83 1.27 9.81
C LEU A 71 5.01 0.59 10.50
N GLU A 72 6.14 1.26 10.69
CA GLU A 72 7.30 0.69 11.39
C GLU A 72 7.00 0.33 12.85
N GLN A 73 6.21 1.13 13.55
CA GLN A 73 5.87 0.89 14.96
C GLN A 73 4.86 -0.25 15.15
N ASP A 74 3.84 -0.31 14.29
CA ASP A 74 2.69 -1.20 14.49
C ASP A 74 2.70 -2.42 13.54
N TYR A 75 3.70 -2.57 12.67
CA TYR A 75 3.79 -3.71 11.75
C TYR A 75 4.04 -5.03 12.49
N ASN A 76 3.20 -6.02 12.19
CA ASN A 76 3.35 -7.39 12.66
C ASN A 76 3.46 -8.36 11.46
N PRO A 77 4.55 -9.15 11.33
CA PRO A 77 4.70 -10.12 10.25
C PRO A 77 3.69 -11.27 10.29
N GLU A 78 3.09 -11.56 11.45
CA GLU A 78 2.08 -12.61 11.62
C GLU A 78 0.64 -12.06 11.61
N ALA A 79 0.47 -10.80 11.18
CA ALA A 79 -0.83 -10.15 11.15
C ALA A 79 -1.83 -10.88 10.25
N ASN A 80 -3.05 -11.02 10.76
CA ASN A 80 -4.17 -11.45 9.94
C ASN A 80 -4.60 -10.33 8.98
N VAL A 81 -5.37 -10.69 7.94
CA VAL A 81 -5.86 -9.71 6.94
C VAL A 81 -6.62 -8.56 7.61
N ASP A 82 -7.48 -8.85 8.58
CA ASP A 82 -8.27 -7.83 9.27
C ASP A 82 -7.38 -6.88 10.11
N GLU A 83 -6.29 -7.39 10.69
CA GLU A 83 -5.31 -6.59 11.42
C GLU A 83 -4.49 -5.71 10.47
N ALA A 84 -4.10 -6.24 9.32
CA ALA A 84 -3.42 -5.48 8.28
C ALA A 84 -4.32 -4.35 7.73
N ILE A 85 -5.61 -4.62 7.50
CA ILE A 85 -6.59 -3.61 7.09
C ILE A 85 -6.70 -2.49 8.15
N LYS A 86 -6.82 -2.86 9.42
CA LYS A 86 -6.86 -1.89 10.53
C LYS A 86 -5.60 -1.04 10.58
N LEU A 87 -4.42 -1.63 10.40
CA LEU A 87 -3.16 -0.91 10.37
C LEU A 87 -3.10 0.09 9.21
N CYS A 88 -3.50 -0.32 7.99
CA CYS A 88 -3.56 0.58 6.84
C CYS A 88 -4.51 1.76 7.08
N ILE A 89 -5.71 1.50 7.62
CA ILE A 89 -6.69 2.55 7.94
C ILE A 89 -6.17 3.46 9.05
N LYS A 90 -5.51 2.92 10.08
CA LYS A 90 -4.89 3.69 11.15
C LYS A 90 -3.82 4.64 10.63
N ALA A 91 -2.95 4.16 9.73
CA ALA A 91 -1.94 4.97 9.08
C ALA A 91 -2.58 6.10 8.26
N LEU A 92 -3.60 5.80 7.45
CA LEU A 92 -4.35 6.80 6.68
C LEU A 92 -5.07 7.82 7.58
N TYR A 93 -5.76 7.35 8.61
CA TYR A 93 -6.53 8.20 9.53
C TYR A 93 -5.63 9.20 10.27
N LYS A 94 -4.46 8.76 10.74
CA LYS A 94 -3.52 9.63 11.47
C LYS A 94 -2.77 10.60 10.54
N THR A 95 -2.54 10.23 9.29
CA THR A 95 -1.79 11.08 8.34
C THR A 95 -2.67 12.05 7.56
N MET A 96 -3.98 11.79 7.48
CA MET A 96 -4.91 12.68 6.79
C MET A 96 -5.21 13.93 7.63
N THR A 97 -4.62 15.06 7.24
CA THR A 97 -4.68 16.31 8.03
C THR A 97 -5.89 17.19 7.71
N MET A 98 -6.40 17.16 6.48
CA MET A 98 -7.36 18.18 6.00
C MET A 98 -8.83 17.87 6.29
N SER A 99 -9.21 16.60 6.49
CA SER A 99 -10.59 16.22 6.77
C SER A 99 -10.67 14.88 7.48
N LYS A 100 -11.86 14.54 8.01
CA LYS A 100 -12.10 13.19 8.55
C LYS A 100 -12.06 12.15 7.44
N LEU A 101 -11.50 10.99 7.77
CA LEU A 101 -11.50 9.82 6.90
C LEU A 101 -12.92 9.26 6.84
N THR A 102 -13.42 9.10 5.62
CA THR A 102 -14.77 8.62 5.32
C THR A 102 -14.65 7.58 4.21
N SER A 103 -15.60 6.64 4.10
CA SER A 103 -15.53 5.55 3.13
C SER A 103 -15.53 5.97 1.66
N ASP A 104 -15.95 7.20 1.34
CA ASP A 104 -15.85 7.81 0.02
C ASP A 104 -14.43 8.28 -0.33
N LYS A 105 -13.56 8.47 0.67
CA LYS A 105 -12.18 8.97 0.49
C LYS A 105 -11.11 7.89 0.60
N ALA A 106 -11.50 6.67 0.96
CA ALA A 106 -10.59 5.56 1.15
C ALA A 106 -11.06 4.37 0.33
N GLU A 107 -10.15 3.83 -0.48
CA GLU A 107 -10.34 2.58 -1.21
C GLU A 107 -9.29 1.58 -0.74
N LEU A 108 -9.72 0.33 -0.53
CA LEU A 108 -8.85 -0.74 -0.05
C LEU A 108 -8.99 -1.95 -0.98
N GLY A 109 -7.86 -2.40 -1.51
CA GLY A 109 -7.75 -3.63 -2.27
C GLY A 109 -7.01 -4.69 -1.47
N VAL A 110 -7.52 -5.92 -1.50
CA VAL A 110 -6.92 -7.05 -0.80
C VAL A 110 -6.60 -8.16 -1.79
N LEU A 111 -5.35 -8.58 -1.78
CA LEU A 111 -4.86 -9.74 -2.52
C LEU A 111 -4.74 -10.91 -1.53
N GLN A 112 -5.50 -11.97 -1.78
CA GLN A 112 -5.51 -13.19 -0.97
C GLN A 112 -5.27 -14.41 -1.83
N ARG A 113 -4.71 -15.46 -1.23
CA ARG A 113 -4.61 -16.78 -1.85
C ARG A 113 -5.55 -17.75 -1.15
N ARG A 114 -6.48 -18.35 -1.91
CA ARG A 114 -7.40 -19.40 -1.42
C ARG A 114 -7.33 -20.58 -2.36
N ASN A 115 -7.17 -21.80 -1.83
CA ASN A 115 -7.15 -23.04 -2.63
C ASN A 115 -6.18 -23.00 -3.82
N GLY A 116 -4.98 -22.43 -3.63
CA GLY A 116 -3.96 -22.35 -4.69
C GLY A 116 -4.26 -21.31 -5.79
N LYS A 117 -5.29 -20.49 -5.63
CA LYS A 117 -5.62 -19.39 -6.55
C LYS A 117 -5.51 -18.04 -5.86
N THR A 118 -4.99 -17.07 -6.58
CA THR A 118 -4.83 -15.69 -6.10
C THR A 118 -6.04 -14.86 -6.54
N TYR A 119 -6.63 -14.15 -5.59
CA TYR A 119 -7.82 -13.32 -5.78
C TYR A 119 -7.51 -11.91 -5.31
N VAL A 120 -7.81 -10.93 -6.17
CA VAL A 120 -7.81 -9.51 -5.81
C VAL A 120 -9.26 -9.07 -5.72
N HIS A 121 -9.63 -8.45 -4.61
CA HIS A 121 -10.95 -7.88 -4.43
C HIS A 121 -10.85 -6.54 -3.72
N LEU A 122 -11.74 -5.63 -4.07
CA LEU A 122 -11.91 -4.37 -3.38
C LEU A 122 -12.85 -4.59 -2.19
N ILE A 123 -12.52 -3.95 -1.07
CA ILE A 123 -13.35 -3.97 0.14
C ILE A 123 -14.55 -3.04 -0.08
N ASN A 124 -15.74 -3.50 0.31
CA ASN A 124 -16.95 -2.68 0.21
C ASN A 124 -16.89 -1.49 1.18
N GLN A 125 -17.48 -0.36 0.78
CA GLN A 125 -17.53 0.87 1.60
C GLN A 125 -18.07 0.64 3.02
N SER A 126 -19.07 -0.24 3.19
CA SER A 126 -19.63 -0.57 4.51
C SER A 126 -18.62 -1.22 5.47
N GLN A 127 -17.71 -2.03 4.94
CA GLN A 127 -16.64 -2.65 5.72
C GLN A 127 -15.55 -1.62 6.07
N VAL A 128 -15.24 -0.73 5.12
CA VAL A 128 -14.31 0.39 5.35
C VAL A 128 -14.84 1.30 6.46
N ASP A 129 -16.12 1.67 6.42
CA ASP A 129 -16.76 2.49 7.46
C ASP A 129 -16.71 1.83 8.84
N SER A 130 -16.96 0.52 8.89
CA SER A 130 -16.92 -0.24 10.14
C SER A 130 -15.50 -0.25 10.73
N ALA A 131 -14.48 -0.38 9.88
CA ALA A 131 -13.10 -0.36 10.31
C ALA A 131 -12.63 1.05 10.71
N ILE A 132 -13.06 2.11 10.01
CA ILE A 132 -12.79 3.50 10.41
C ILE A 132 -13.34 3.77 11.81
N ARG A 133 -14.61 3.40 12.09
CA ARG A 133 -15.22 3.59 13.41
C ARG A 133 -14.47 2.87 14.53
N ALA A 134 -13.96 1.67 14.25
CA ALA A 134 -13.15 0.93 15.23
C ALA A 134 -11.86 1.68 15.58
N ILE A 135 -11.18 2.24 14.57
CA ILE A 135 -9.95 3.03 14.77
C ILE A 135 -10.24 4.36 15.46
N GLU A 136 -11.37 5.02 15.15
CA GLU A 136 -11.79 6.24 15.86
C GLU A 136 -11.96 5.97 17.36
N ALA A 137 -12.64 4.88 17.72
CA ALA A 137 -12.81 4.48 19.11
C ALA A 137 -11.46 4.17 19.81
N GLU A 138 -10.56 3.45 19.15
CA GLU A 138 -9.22 3.17 19.68
C GLU A 138 -8.41 4.45 19.92
N VAL A 139 -8.43 5.40 18.98
CA VAL A 139 -7.72 6.68 19.10
C VAL A 139 -8.31 7.54 20.23
N GLU A 140 -9.62 7.50 20.45
CA GLU A 140 -10.26 8.18 21.59
C GLU A 140 -9.88 7.55 22.93
N THR A 141 -9.76 6.23 23.01
CA THR A 141 -9.31 5.56 24.25
C THR A 141 -7.85 5.87 24.58
N GLN A 142 -6.98 6.06 23.60
CA GLN A 142 -5.57 6.45 23.83
C GLN A 142 -5.38 7.92 24.26
N LYS A 143 -6.40 8.76 24.11
CA LYS A 143 -6.38 10.17 24.54
C LYS A 143 -6.87 10.37 25.99
N LYS A 144 -7.51 9.36 26.58
CA LYS A 144 -7.95 9.37 27.99
C LYS A 144 -6.86 8.78 28.87
#